data_AF-A0A967PQ33-F1
#
_entry.id   AF-A0A967PQ33-F1
#
_cell.length_a   1.000
_cell.length_b   1.000
_cell.length_c   1.000
_cell.angle_alpha   90.00
_cell.angle_beta   90.00
_cell.angle_gamma   90.00
#
_symmetry.space_group_name_H-M   'P 1'
#
loop_
_entity.id
_entity.type
_entity.pdbx_description
1 polymer ?
#
loop_
_entity_poly.entity_id
_entity_poly.type
_entity_poly.pdbx_seq_one_letter_code
_entity_poly.pdbx_strand_id
1 'polypeptide(L)' 'GGAFGRAAVPSGASTGALEANELRDGGDRFGGKGVARAVDHVNTTIAEAVRGRDATRQEEIDQVMLDLDATPNKENL' A
#
# COMPACT_ATOMS: atom_id res chain seq x y z
N GLY A 1 14.09 -13.60 -19.84
CA GLY A 1 13.33 -12.39 -19.50
C GLY A 1 12.13 -12.80 -18.69
N GLY A 2 11.75 -12.02 -17.68
CA GLY A 2 10.54 -12.25 -16.87
C GLY A 2 9.43 -11.28 -17.24
N ALA A 3 8.22 -11.51 -16.70
CA ALA A 3 7.12 -10.55 -16.79
C ALA A 3 7.40 -9.31 -15.92
N PHE A 4 6.88 -8.15 -16.32
CA PHE A 4 7.03 -6.87 -15.61
C PHE A 4 5.70 -6.12 -15.58
N GLY A 5 5.34 -5.56 -14.43
CA GLY A 5 4.16 -4.74 -14.23
C GLY A 5 4.46 -3.49 -13.41
N ARG A 6 3.77 -2.39 -13.69
CA ARG A 6 3.87 -1.13 -12.95
C ARG A 6 2.50 -0.47 -12.86
N ALA A 7 2.11 -0.06 -11.66
CA ALA A 7 0.89 0.69 -11.40
C ALA A 7 1.21 1.99 -10.63
N ALA A 8 0.32 2.97 -10.74
CA ALA A 8 0.35 4.19 -9.94
C ALA A 8 -1.05 4.39 -9.34
N VAL A 9 -1.10 4.76 -8.06
CA VAL A 9 -2.36 4.91 -7.31
C VAL A 9 -2.76 6.39 -7.31
N PRO A 10 -3.97 6.76 -7.77
CA PRO A 10 -4.46 8.13 -7.69
C PRO A 10 -4.80 8.51 -6.24
N SER A 11 -4.80 9.80 -5.92
CA SER A 11 -5.26 10.27 -4.61
C SER A 11 -6.72 10.73 -4.62
N GLY A 12 -7.50 10.36 -3.60
CA GLY A 12 -8.83 10.88 -3.34
C GLY A 12 -8.82 12.26 -2.67
N ALA A 13 -9.88 13.05 -2.88
CA ALA A 13 -10.17 14.26 -2.09
C ALA A 13 -11.25 14.02 -1.01
N SER A 14 -11.90 12.86 -1.07
CA SER A 14 -12.91 12.43 -0.12
C SER A 14 -12.22 11.87 1.13
N THR A 15 -12.75 12.21 2.31
CA THR A 15 -12.29 11.71 3.61
C THR A 15 -13.41 10.93 4.29
N GLY A 16 -14.27 10.28 3.50
CA GLY A 16 -15.38 9.49 4.04
C GLY A 16 -14.82 8.40 4.95
N ALA A 17 -15.38 8.24 6.14
CA ALA A 17 -14.89 7.29 7.16
C ALA A 17 -14.93 5.81 6.75
N LEU A 18 -15.45 5.52 5.55
CA LEU A 18 -15.54 4.18 4.94
C LEU A 18 -14.54 3.97 3.80
N GLU A 19 -13.72 4.98 3.47
CA GLU A 19 -12.66 4.86 2.47
C GLU A 19 -11.38 4.33 3.13
N ALA A 20 -10.60 3.58 2.35
CA ALA A 20 -9.26 3.19 2.80
C ALA A 20 -8.40 4.45 3.00
N ASN A 21 -7.63 4.48 4.08
CA ASN A 21 -6.90 5.67 4.46
C ASN A 21 -5.58 5.81 3.67
N GLU A 22 -5.34 6.99 3.11
CA GLU A 22 -4.08 7.28 2.45
C GLU A 22 -3.01 7.70 3.46
N LEU A 23 -1.96 6.90 3.61
CA LEU A 23 -0.85 7.21 4.51
C LEU A 23 -0.01 8.40 3.99
N ARG A 24 -0.18 9.57 4.61
CA ARG A 24 0.59 10.79 4.34
C ARG A 24 1.72 10.99 5.34
N ASP A 25 2.89 11.43 4.88
CA ASP A 25 4.09 11.63 5.72
C ASP A 25 3.87 12.73 6.78
N GLY A 26 3.07 13.75 6.49
CA GLY A 26 3.07 14.99 7.26
C GLY A 26 4.38 15.77 7.07
N GLY A 27 4.64 16.74 7.96
CA GLY A 27 5.83 17.59 7.92
C GLY A 27 5.90 18.56 6.72
N ASP A 28 7.10 19.08 6.44
CA ASP A 28 7.25 20.19 5.48
C ASP A 28 7.32 19.73 4.01
N ARG A 29 7.77 18.49 3.77
CA ARG A 29 7.97 17.98 2.41
C ARG A 29 6.63 17.84 1.69
N PHE A 30 6.52 18.49 0.53
CA PHE A 30 5.29 18.60 -0.26
C PHE A 30 4.09 19.15 0.54
N GLY A 31 4.33 19.98 1.58
CA GLY A 31 3.27 20.52 2.43
C GLY A 31 2.49 19.43 3.18
N GLY A 32 3.19 18.43 3.68
CA GLY A 32 2.63 17.30 4.44
C GLY A 32 2.11 16.14 3.59
N LYS A 33 2.12 16.28 2.27
CA LYS A 33 1.51 15.32 1.32
C LYS A 33 2.46 14.25 0.80
N GLY A 34 3.68 14.18 1.35
CA GLY A 34 4.62 13.09 1.06
C GLY A 34 4.01 11.72 1.38
N VAL A 35 4.56 10.67 0.77
CA VAL A 35 4.13 9.26 0.95
C VAL A 35 5.33 8.32 1.11
N ALA A 36 6.48 8.83 1.56
CA ALA A 36 7.68 8.03 1.74
C ALA A 36 7.48 6.89 2.75
N ARG A 37 6.65 7.06 3.79
CA ARG A 37 6.33 5.97 4.73
C ARG A 37 5.59 4.83 4.04
N ALA A 38 4.57 5.13 3.25
CA ALA A 38 3.83 4.13 2.47
C ALA A 38 4.75 3.40 1.48
N VAL A 39 5.66 4.14 0.83
CA VAL A 39 6.68 3.56 -0.06
C VAL A 39 7.65 2.65 0.70
N ASP A 40 8.03 3.01 1.92
CA ASP A 40 8.92 2.18 2.76
C ASP A 40 8.24 0.86 3.15
N HIS A 41 6.96 0.90 3.56
CA HIS A 41 6.18 -0.31 3.85
C HIS A 41 6.06 -1.24 2.63
N VAL A 42 5.91 -0.69 1.42
CA VAL A 42 5.93 -1.47 0.17
C VAL A 42 7.28 -2.17 -0.04
N ASN A 43 8.38 -1.44 0.13
CA ASN A 43 9.73 -1.94 -0.15
C ASN A 43 10.27 -2.91 0.92
N THR A 44 9.70 -2.87 2.13
CA THR A 44 10.12 -3.69 3.27
C THR A 44 9.06 -4.73 3.61
N THR A 45 8.09 -4.39 4.46
CA THR A 45 7.09 -5.31 5.04
C THR A 45 6.28 -6.05 3.97
N ILE A 46 5.74 -5.35 2.97
CA ILE A 46 4.91 -5.96 1.92
C ILE A 46 5.78 -6.81 1.00
N ALA A 47 6.94 -6.30 0.57
CA ALA A 47 7.86 -7.03 -0.28
C ALA A 47 8.29 -8.37 0.35
N GLU A 48 8.56 -8.40 1.66
CA GLU A 48 8.88 -9.64 2.38
C GLU A 48 7.71 -10.63 2.39
N ALA A 49 6.47 -10.14 2.56
CA ALA A 49 5.28 -10.99 2.65
C ALA A 49 4.84 -11.60 1.29
N VAL A 50 5.09 -10.91 0.17
CA VAL A 50 4.61 -11.33 -1.16
C VAL A 50 5.68 -11.94 -2.06
N ARG A 51 6.96 -11.77 -1.75
CA ARG A 51 8.07 -12.30 -2.57
C ARG A 51 7.99 -13.83 -2.66
N GLY A 52 8.07 -14.35 -3.89
CA GLY A 52 8.03 -15.79 -4.17
C GLY A 52 6.63 -16.37 -4.35
N ARG A 53 5.57 -15.57 -4.15
CA ARG A 53 4.19 -15.96 -4.49
C ARG A 53 3.94 -15.89 -6.00
N ASP A 54 2.99 -16.69 -6.46
CA ASP A 54 2.54 -16.67 -7.85
C ASP A 54 1.74 -15.39 -8.13
N ALA A 55 2.27 -14.53 -9.00
CA ALA A 55 1.66 -13.25 -9.36
C ALA A 55 0.26 -13.37 -10.00
N THR A 56 -0.15 -14.57 -10.46
CA THR A 56 -1.49 -14.81 -10.99
C THR A 56 -2.53 -15.10 -9.89
N ARG A 57 -2.10 -15.35 -8.65
CA ARG A 57 -2.96 -15.58 -7.48
C ARG A 57 -3.36 -14.26 -6.82
N GLN A 58 -4.09 -13.42 -7.56
CA GLN A 58 -4.46 -12.06 -7.14
C GLN A 58 -5.17 -12.03 -5.77
N GLU A 59 -6.20 -12.86 -5.59
CA GLU A 59 -6.97 -12.92 -4.33
C GLU A 59 -6.11 -13.33 -3.12
N GLU A 60 -5.14 -14.22 -3.32
CA GLU A 60 -4.22 -14.64 -2.27
C GLU A 60 -3.27 -13.50 -1.87
N ILE A 61 -2.71 -12.80 -2.86
CA ILE A 61 -1.82 -11.66 -2.63
C ILE A 61 -2.57 -10.53 -1.92
N ASP A 62 -3.80 -10.26 -2.33
CA ASP A 62 -4.66 -9.25 -1.69
C ASP A 62 -4.98 -9.63 -0.24
N GLN A 63 -5.34 -10.89 0.02
CA GLN A 63 -5.61 -11.34 1.39
C GLN A 63 -4.37 -11.24 2.29
N VAL A 64 -3.20 -11.58 1.78
CA VAL A 64 -1.93 -11.44 2.52
C VAL A 64 -1.68 -10.00 2.94
N MET A 65 -1.93 -9.04 2.05
CA MET A 65 -1.76 -7.61 2.37
C MET A 65 -2.80 -7.13 3.38
N LEU A 66 -4.05 -7.60 3.28
CA LEU A 66 -5.10 -7.29 4.26
C LEU A 66 -4.77 -7.82 5.66
N ASP A 67 -4.35 -9.09 5.74
CA ASP A 67 -3.98 -9.73 7.00
C ASP A 67 -2.74 -9.06 7.61
N LEU A 68 -1.80 -8.61 6.77
CA LEU A 68 -0.57 -7.93 7.19
C LEU A 68 -0.84 -6.54 7.78
N ASP A 69 -1.77 -5.78 7.21
CA ASP A 69 -2.18 -4.48 7.75
C ASP A 69 -2.99 -4.63 9.06
N ALA A 70 -3.87 -5.64 9.13
CA ALA A 70 -4.67 -5.97 10.29
C ALA A 70 -5.61 -4.84 10.80
N THR A 71 -5.96 -3.86 9.96
CA THR A 71 -7.00 -2.86 10.26
C THR A 71 -8.17 -2.94 9.28
N PRO A 72 -9.38 -2.52 9.69
CA PRO A 72 -10.53 -2.47 8.79
C PRO A 72 -10.34 -1.55 7.57
N ASN A 73 -9.53 -0.50 7.74
CA ASN A 73 -9.42 0.62 6.80
C ASN A 73 -8.03 0.80 6.16
N LYS A 74 -7.11 -0.17 6.33
CA LYS A 74 -5.75 -0.11 5.77
C LYS A 74 -4.96 1.09 6.31
N GLU A 75 -4.99 1.29 7.62
CA GLU A 75 -4.42 2.45 8.30
C GLU A 75 -3.01 2.21 8.84
N ASN A 76 -2.58 0.95 8.98
CA ASN A 76 -1.30 0.62 9.61
C ASN A 76 -0.14 0.66 8.62
N LEU A 77 -0.40 0.29 7.36
CA LEU A 77 0.58 0.24 6.28
C LEU A 77 0.37 1.31 5.21
#